data_AF-A0A950Y995-F1
#
_entry.id   AF-A0A950Y995-F1
#
_cell.length_a   1.000
_cell.length_b   1.000
_cell.length_c   1.000
_cell.angle_alpha   90.00
_cell.angle_beta   90.00
_cell.angle_gamma   90.00
#
_symmetry.space_group_name_H-M   'P 1'
#
loop_
_entity.id
_entity.type
_entity.pdbx_description
1 polymer ?
#
loop_
_entity_poly.entity_id
_entity_poly.type
_entity_poly.pdbx_seq_one_letter_code
_entity_poly.pdbx_strand_id
1 'polypeptide(L)'
;VTTRNFPAALAGLLANVVLLLLLVPSLGIAGAGIALCGAYVVMIAVMHLLTRRAFAAAFEWRRLIQLVVVVGGMAALGDALLPTHGWVGFVTRAAVLAAIPPALLATGFVHPQEVQQGRALLDRARRRMAREPA
;
A
#
# COMPACT_ATOMS: atom_id res chain seq x y z
N VAL A 1 2.25 -22.11 -18.19
CA VAL A 1 2.09 -20.97 -17.25
C VAL A 1 2.06 -19.62 -17.95
N THR A 2 2.92 -19.37 -18.95
CA THR A 2 3.03 -18.07 -19.66
C THR A 2 1.77 -17.60 -20.39
N THR A 3 0.97 -18.50 -20.96
CA THR A 3 -0.22 -18.16 -21.78
C THR A 3 -1.38 -17.55 -20.98
N ARG A 4 -1.45 -17.80 -19.66
CA ARG A 4 -2.54 -17.28 -18.80
C ARG A 4 -2.26 -15.88 -18.26
N ASN A 5 -0.99 -15.49 -18.14
CA ASN A 5 -0.62 -14.16 -17.64
C ASN A 5 -0.65 -13.10 -18.75
N PHE A 6 -0.46 -13.50 -20.01
CA PHE A 6 -0.49 -12.62 -21.16
C PHE A 6 -1.80 -11.79 -21.29
N PRO A 7 -3.01 -12.37 -21.19
CA PRO A 7 -4.24 -11.57 -21.27
C PRO A 7 -4.40 -10.60 -20.10
N ALA A 8 -3.95 -10.97 -18.89
CA ALA A 8 -4.00 -10.08 -17.73
C ALA A 8 -3.05 -8.88 -17.91
N ALA A 9 -1.82 -9.12 -18.39
CA ALA A 9 -0.86 -8.07 -18.69
C ALA A 9 -1.35 -7.13 -19.79
N LEU A 10 -1.95 -7.67 -20.86
CA LEU A 10 -2.51 -6.87 -21.95
C LEU A 10 -3.68 -6.00 -21.47
N ALA A 11 -4.58 -6.56 -20.66
CA ALA A 11 -5.68 -5.79 -20.08
C ALA A 11 -5.18 -4.67 -19.16
N GLY A 12 -4.16 -4.95 -18.34
CA GLY A 12 -3.49 -3.94 -17.51
C GLY A 12 -2.84 -2.83 -18.34
N LEU A 13 -2.15 -3.19 -19.43
CA LEU A 13 -1.53 -2.22 -20.35
C LEU A 13 -2.58 -1.30 -20.98
N LEU A 14 -3.65 -1.87 -21.54
CA LEU A 14 -4.72 -1.10 -22.17
C LEU A 14 -5.41 -0.16 -21.15
N ALA A 15 -5.70 -0.67 -19.95
CA ALA A 15 -6.23 0.14 -18.88
C ALA A 15 -5.28 1.30 -18.53
N ASN A 16 -3.98 1.04 -18.39
CA ASN A 16 -2.98 2.06 -18.10
C ASN A 16 -2.97 3.17 -19.16
N VAL A 17 -2.98 2.80 -20.45
CA VAL A 17 -2.98 3.79 -21.54
C VAL A 17 -4.24 4.64 -21.51
N VAL A 18 -5.42 4.02 -21.35
CA VAL A 18 -6.70 4.75 -21.27
C VAL A 18 -6.71 5.68 -20.06
N LEU A 19 -6.31 5.19 -18.89
CA LEU A 19 -6.24 5.99 -17.66
C LEU A 19 -5.24 7.15 -17.79
N LEU A 20 -4.09 6.94 -18.42
CA LEU A 20 -3.12 8.01 -18.66
C LEU A 20 -3.72 9.11 -19.54
N LEU A 21 -4.36 8.74 -20.66
CA LEU A 21 -4.99 9.70 -21.56
C LEU A 21 -6.11 10.50 -20.89
N LEU A 22 -6.82 9.91 -19.93
CA LEU A 22 -7.91 10.56 -19.21
C LEU A 22 -7.44 11.41 -18.02
N LEU A 23 -6.48 10.91 -17.21
CA LEU A 23 -6.11 11.53 -15.94
C LEU A 23 -4.91 12.47 -16.03
N VAL A 24 -3.97 12.22 -16.94
CA VAL A 24 -2.76 13.06 -17.07
C VAL A 24 -3.08 14.49 -17.48
N PRO A 25 -4.03 14.77 -18.39
CA PRO A 25 -4.36 16.15 -18.76
C PRO A 25 -4.86 17.00 -17.59
N SER A 26 -5.61 16.39 -16.65
CA SER A 26 -6.22 17.10 -15.53
C SER A 26 -5.40 17.06 -14.23
N LEU A 27 -4.69 15.96 -13.95
CA LEU A 27 -3.95 15.73 -12.70
C LEU A 27 -2.43 15.67 -12.87
N GLY A 28 -1.91 15.78 -14.10
CA GLY A 28 -0.47 15.73 -14.38
C GLY A 28 0.19 14.45 -13.85
N ILE A 29 1.25 14.62 -13.04
CA ILE A 29 2.04 13.49 -12.51
C ILE A 29 1.28 12.65 -11.49
N ALA A 30 0.36 13.25 -10.73
CA ALA A 30 -0.52 12.53 -9.81
C ALA A 30 -1.46 11.61 -10.60
N GLY A 31 -1.96 12.11 -11.74
CA GLY A 31 -2.77 11.32 -12.68
C GLY A 31 -2.05 10.09 -13.22
N ALA A 32 -0.75 10.21 -13.51
CA ALA A 32 0.08 9.08 -13.94
C ALA A 32 0.22 8.00 -12.85
N GLY A 33 0.38 8.40 -11.58
CA GLY A 33 0.39 7.47 -10.46
C GLY A 33 -0.93 6.74 -10.27
N ILE A 34 -2.06 7.46 -10.35
CA ILE A 34 -3.40 6.88 -10.23
C ILE A 34 -3.69 5.92 -11.39
N ALA A 35 -3.25 6.25 -12.60
CA ALA A 35 -3.38 5.39 -13.78
C ALA A 35 -2.67 4.04 -13.58
N LEU A 36 -1.45 4.07 -13.03
CA LEU A 36 -0.70 2.85 -12.73
C LEU A 36 -1.42 1.99 -11.67
N CYS A 37 -1.89 2.59 -10.59
CA CYS A 37 -2.65 1.89 -9.56
C CYS A 37 -3.91 1.24 -10.15
N GLY A 38 -4.67 1.96 -10.97
CA GLY A 38 -5.87 1.46 -11.64
C GLY A 38 -5.56 0.29 -12.58
N ALA A 39 -4.49 0.40 -13.37
CA ALA A 39 -4.04 -0.66 -14.26
C ALA A 39 -3.70 -1.97 -13.54
N TYR A 40 -3.02 -1.88 -12.39
CA TYR A 40 -2.72 -3.04 -11.56
C TYR A 40 -3.98 -3.67 -10.95
N VAL A 41 -4.95 -2.85 -10.52
CA VAL A 41 -6.26 -3.36 -10.04
C VAL A 41 -6.96 -4.14 -11.16
N VAL A 42 -6.98 -3.60 -12.38
CA VAL A 42 -7.55 -4.30 -13.55
C VAL A 42 -6.81 -5.60 -13.84
N MET A 43 -5.48 -5.57 -13.85
CA MET A 43 -4.66 -6.76 -14.06
C MET A 43 -4.95 -7.84 -13.01
N ILE A 44 -5.01 -7.47 -11.73
CA ILE A 44 -5.33 -8.37 -10.62
C ILE A 44 -6.75 -8.92 -10.78
N ALA A 45 -7.73 -8.09 -11.13
CA ALA A 45 -9.11 -8.53 -11.32
C ALA A 45 -9.23 -9.53 -12.48
N VAL A 46 -8.59 -9.27 -13.61
CA VAL A 46 -8.56 -10.15 -14.79
C VAL A 46 -7.85 -11.47 -14.43
N MET A 47 -6.69 -11.40 -13.78
CA MET A 47 -5.98 -12.59 -13.32
C MET A 47 -6.81 -13.40 -12.33
N HIS A 48 -7.50 -12.72 -11.40
CA HIS A 48 -8.39 -13.37 -10.44
C HIS A 48 -9.58 -14.05 -11.14
N LEU A 49 -10.21 -13.40 -12.13
CA LEU A 49 -11.28 -13.98 -12.94
C LEU A 49 -10.81 -15.23 -13.72
N LEU A 50 -9.63 -15.17 -14.32
CA LEU A 50 -9.00 -16.30 -15.03
C LEU A 50 -8.60 -17.45 -14.10
N THR A 51 -8.32 -17.15 -12.83
CA THR A 51 -7.78 -18.10 -11.84
C THR A 51 -8.79 -18.48 -10.75
N ARG A 52 -10.04 -18.00 -10.84
CA ARG A 52 -11.13 -18.17 -9.85
C ARG A 52 -11.37 -19.61 -9.41
N ARG A 53 -10.98 -20.61 -10.22
CA ARG A 53 -11.13 -22.04 -9.91
C ARG A 53 -9.92 -22.68 -9.20
N ALA A 54 -8.77 -22.02 -9.13
CA ALA A 54 -7.52 -22.66 -8.68
C ALA A 54 -7.04 -22.20 -7.30
N PHE A 55 -7.35 -20.98 -6.85
CA PHE A 55 -6.89 -20.47 -5.56
C PHE A 55 -7.92 -19.54 -4.92
N ALA A 56 -8.65 -20.06 -3.92
CA ALA A 56 -9.34 -19.22 -2.95
C ALA A 56 -8.29 -18.63 -2.01
N ALA A 57 -7.55 -17.62 -2.48
CA ALA A 57 -6.68 -16.84 -1.62
C ALA A 57 -7.59 -16.11 -0.62
N ALA A 58 -7.50 -16.49 0.65
CA ALA A 58 -8.19 -15.83 1.75
C ALA A 58 -7.57 -14.44 1.98
N PHE A 59 -7.86 -13.51 1.07
CA PHE A 59 -7.46 -12.12 1.24
C PHE A 59 -8.22 -11.52 2.42
N GLU A 60 -7.49 -10.92 3.36
CA GLU A 60 -8.07 -10.14 4.44
C GLU A 60 -8.54 -8.78 3.89
N TRP A 61 -9.63 -8.80 3.10
CA TRP A 61 -10.17 -7.61 2.41
C TRP A 61 -10.35 -6.41 3.33
N ARG A 62 -10.76 -6.66 4.58
CA ARG A 62 -10.89 -5.61 5.60
C ARG A 62 -9.56 -4.88 5.84
N ARG A 63 -8.45 -5.61 5.94
CA ARG A 63 -7.11 -5.06 6.15
C ARG A 63 -6.62 -4.32 4.92
N LEU A 64 -6.82 -4.88 3.72
CA LEU A 64 -6.44 -4.19 2.47
C LEU A 64 -7.17 -2.85 2.35
N ILE A 65 -8.48 -2.83 2.59
CA ILE A 65 -9.29 -1.61 2.54
C ILE A 65 -8.84 -0.62 3.63
N GLN A 66 -8.63 -1.08 4.87
CA GLN A 66 -8.14 -0.22 5.95
C GLN A 66 -6.78 0.41 5.58
N LEU A 67 -5.85 -0.36 5.05
CA LEU A 67 -4.53 0.14 4.67
C LEU A 67 -4.62 1.17 3.55
N VAL A 68 -5.42 0.90 2.51
CA VAL A 68 -5.65 1.84 1.40
C VAL A 68 -6.31 3.13 1.90
N VAL A 69 -7.32 3.04 2.76
CA VAL A 69 -8.03 4.21 3.29
C VAL A 69 -7.15 5.03 4.21
N VAL A 70 -6.42 4.39 5.13
CA VAL A 70 -5.59 5.07 6.13
C VAL A 70 -4.38 5.72 5.47
N VAL A 71 -3.63 4.98 4.65
CA VAL A 71 -2.44 5.50 3.97
C VAL A 71 -2.82 6.46 2.86
N GLY A 72 -3.79 6.10 2.00
CA GLY A 72 -4.25 6.95 0.91
C GLY A 72 -4.93 8.23 1.41
N GLY A 73 -5.74 8.12 2.47
CA GLY A 73 -6.37 9.26 3.12
C GLY A 73 -5.35 10.22 3.72
N MET A 74 -4.38 9.71 4.49
CA MET A 74 -3.32 10.56 5.05
C MET A 74 -2.44 11.18 3.97
N ALA A 75 -2.15 10.48 2.88
CA ALA A 75 -1.40 11.03 1.76
C ALA A 75 -2.17 12.17 1.05
N ALA A 76 -3.47 11.98 0.78
CA ALA A 76 -4.31 12.99 0.13
C ALA A 76 -4.56 14.21 1.02
N LEU A 77 -4.83 14.00 2.31
CA LEU A 77 -4.94 15.07 3.31
C LEU A 77 -3.61 15.79 3.49
N GLY A 78 -2.50 15.04 3.52
CA GLY A 78 -1.15 15.56 3.60
C GLY A 78 -0.77 16.44 2.41
N ASP A 79 -1.24 16.09 1.21
CA ASP A 79 -1.00 16.89 0.00
C ASP A 79 -1.90 18.13 -0.07
N ALA A 80 -3.15 18.03 0.38
CA ALA A 80 -4.12 19.13 0.33
C ALA A 80 -3.95 20.18 1.45
N LEU A 81 -3.51 19.79 2.66
CA LEU A 81 -3.44 20.69 3.80
C LEU A 81 -2.03 21.22 4.12
N LEU A 82 -0.95 20.56 3.68
CA LEU A 82 0.40 20.94 4.11
C LEU A 82 1.08 21.89 3.12
N PRO A 83 1.86 22.87 3.63
CA PRO A 83 2.70 23.71 2.80
C PRO A 83 3.70 22.87 1.98
N THR A 84 3.69 23.06 0.67
CA THR A 84 4.56 22.35 -0.28
C THR A 84 6.03 22.81 -0.21
N HIS A 85 6.32 23.91 0.48
CA HIS A 85 7.62 24.58 0.44
C HIS A 85 8.13 24.91 1.85
N GLY A 86 9.44 24.75 2.05
CA GLY A 86 10.13 25.12 3.29
C GLY A 86 10.26 23.98 4.31
N TRP A 87 11.06 24.24 5.36
CA TRP A 87 11.34 23.30 6.45
C TRP A 87 10.08 22.84 7.18
N VAL A 88 9.06 23.70 7.26
CA VAL A 88 7.77 23.38 7.89
C VAL A 88 7.04 22.29 7.09
N GLY A 89 7.06 22.33 5.76
CA GLY A 89 6.47 21.28 4.91
C GLY A 89 7.18 19.93 5.06
N PHE A 90 8.51 19.95 5.22
CA PHE A 90 9.29 18.74 5.46
C PHE A 90 8.97 18.11 6.83
N VAL A 91 8.98 18.91 7.90
CA VAL A 91 8.72 18.43 9.27
C VAL A 91 7.30 17.90 9.40
N THR A 92 6.31 18.60 8.82
CA THR A 92 4.91 18.17 8.87
C THR A 92 4.68 16.89 8.07
N ARG A 93 5.29 16.71 6.89
CA ARG A 93 5.22 15.44 6.14
C ARG A 93 5.94 14.29 6.85
N ALA A 94 7.08 14.55 7.49
CA ALA A 94 7.76 13.57 8.33
C ALA A 94 6.91 13.16 9.54
N ALA A 95 6.18 14.11 10.14
CA ALA A 95 5.23 13.84 11.22
C ALA A 95 4.04 13.00 10.73
N VAL A 96 3.49 13.28 9.55
CA VAL A 96 2.44 12.45 8.93
C VAL A 96 2.95 11.03 8.68
N LEU A 97 4.16 10.87 8.13
CA LEU A 97 4.78 9.56 7.94
C LEU A 97 4.92 8.80 9.26
N ALA A 98 5.37 9.47 10.32
CA ALA A 98 5.46 8.91 11.66
C ALA A 98 4.09 8.60 12.29
N ALA A 99 3.03 9.30 11.87
CA ALA A 99 1.66 9.08 12.33
C ALA A 99 0.95 7.91 11.64
N ILE A 100 1.45 7.43 10.49
CA ILE A 100 0.90 6.26 9.78
C ILE A 100 0.89 4.99 10.65
N PRO A 101 2.02 4.55 11.25
CA PRO A 101 2.02 3.37 12.12
C PRO A 101 1.06 3.45 13.31
N PRO A 102 0.99 4.53 14.10
CA PRO A 102 0.00 4.63 15.19
C PRO A 102 -1.44 4.72 14.69
N ALA A 103 -1.72 5.33 13.54
CA ALA A 103 -3.06 5.33 12.95
C ALA A 103 -3.50 3.92 12.50
N LEU A 104 -2.59 3.13 11.93
CA LEU A 104 -2.83 1.72 11.60
C LEU A 104 -3.03 0.87 12.87
N LEU A 105 -2.28 1.15 13.94
CA LEU A 105 -2.50 0.49 15.25
C LEU A 105 -3.89 0.82 15.82
N ALA A 106 -4.30 2.09 15.77
CA ALA A 106 -5.60 2.55 16.30
C ALA A 106 -6.80 1.97 15.53
N THR A 107 -6.64 1.68 14.23
CA THR A 107 -7.70 1.11 13.39
C THR A 107 -7.91 -0.41 13.59
N GLY A 108 -7.18 -1.02 14.53
CA GLY A 108 -7.28 -2.45 14.83
C GLY A 108 -6.69 -3.33 13.72
N PHE A 109 -5.77 -2.78 12.92
CA PHE A 109 -5.10 -3.52 11.86
C PHE A 109 -4.30 -4.70 12.44
N VAL A 110 -3.72 -4.58 13.63
CA VAL A 110 -2.79 -5.59 14.16
C VAL A 110 -3.51 -6.77 14.78
N HIS A 111 -3.24 -7.97 14.28
CA HIS A 111 -3.75 -9.21 14.85
C HIS A 111 -3.02 -9.49 16.19
N PRO A 112 -3.70 -9.94 17.26
CA PRO A 112 -3.04 -10.28 18.54
C PRO A 112 -1.89 -11.28 18.40
N GLN A 113 -1.87 -12.08 17.32
CA GLN A 113 -0.78 -13.01 16.99
C GLN A 113 0.49 -12.31 16.45
N GLU A 114 0.36 -11.21 15.69
CA GLU A 114 1.51 -10.44 15.18
C GLU A 114 2.20 -9.65 16.30
N VAL A 115 1.44 -9.17 17.29
CA VAL A 115 2.00 -8.55 18.51
C VAL A 115 2.85 -9.55 19.29
N GLN A 116 2.40 -10.80 19.38
CA GLN A 116 3.16 -11.87 20.06
C GLN A 116 4.44 -12.23 19.30
N GLN A 117 4.41 -12.26 17.96
CA GLN A 117 5.61 -12.49 17.15
C GLN A 117 6.60 -11.33 17.23
N GLY A 118 6.12 -10.08 17.20
CA GLY A 118 6.95 -8.89 17.39
C GLY A 118 7.61 -8.84 18.77
N ARG A 119 6.86 -9.18 19.83
CA ARG A 119 7.42 -9.31 21.19
C ARG A 119 8.45 -10.44 21.28
N ALA A 120 8.19 -11.59 20.64
CA ALA A 120 9.15 -12.69 20.61
C ALA A 120 10.45 -12.32 19.87
N LEU A 121 10.38 -11.51 18.80
CA LEU A 121 11.56 -11.00 18.09
C LEU A 121 12.33 -9.97 18.92
N LEU A 122 11.64 -9.05 19.59
CA LEU A 122 12.25 -8.09 20.51
C LEU A 122 12.92 -8.77 21.70
N ASP A 123 12.30 -9.81 22.26
CA ASP A 123 12.87 -10.60 23.35
C ASP A 123 14.09 -11.39 22.89
N ARG A 124 14.11 -11.88 21.64
CA ARG A 124 15.30 -12.51 21.05
C ARG A 124 16.41 -11.50 20.81
N ALA A 125 16.10 -10.31 20.31
CA ALA A 125 17.06 -9.24 20.09
C ALA A 125 17.68 -8.77 21.43
N ARG A 126 16.84 -8.53 22.46
CA ARG A 126 17.31 -8.20 23.82
C ARG A 126 18.20 -9.29 24.41
N ARG A 127 17.84 -10.56 24.25
CA ARG A 127 18.68 -11.68 24.73
C ARG A 127 20.00 -11.80 23.97
N ARG A 128 20.03 -11.42 22.68
CA ARG A 128 21.26 -11.43 21.87
C ARG A 128 22.19 -10.29 22.28
N MET A 129 21.63 -9.10 22.48
CA MET A 129 22.35 -7.91 22.93
C MET A 129 22.85 -8.04 24.38
N ALA A 130 22.12 -8.77 25.24
CA ALA A 130 22.55 -9.13 26.58
C ALA A 130 23.58 -10.29 26.62
N ARG A 131 23.82 -10.96 25.48
CA ARG A 131 24.78 -12.08 25.32
C ARG A 131 26.06 -11.69 24.58
N GLU A 132 26.27 -10.40 24.31
CA GLU A 132 27.61 -9.87 23.98
C GLU A 132 28.27 -9.36 25.27
N PRO A 133 28.89 -10.23 26.10
CA PRO A 133 29.91 -9.77 27.02
C PRO A 133 31.16 -9.43 26.20
N ALA A 134 31.64 -8.20 26.36
CA ALA A 134 33.01 -7.81 26.01
C ALA A 134 34.02 -8.57 26.89
#